data_AF-A0A0R5RPT9-F1
#
_entry.id   AF-A0A0R5RPT9-F1
#
_cell.length_a   1.000
_cell.length_b   1.000
_cell.length_c   1.000
_cell.angle_alpha   90.00
_cell.angle_beta   90.00
_cell.angle_gamma   90.00
#
_symmetry.space_group_name_H-M   'P 1'
#
loop_
_entity.id
_entity.type
_entity.pdbx_description
1 polymer ?
#
loop_
_entity_poly.entity_id
_entity_poly.type
_entity_poly.pdbx_seq_one_letter_code
_entity_poly.pdbx_strand_id
1 'polypeptide(L)'
;MSPDVYLPTNEEQALPFVETEAGRCVPVFSSLEALEAYRPEGGPYVRMPREALPVVCPADVGVLLDGSVALSVDAAAELTKPLVGEPSEEPVELLDALRAFCSTRDGVRAAYRASVVPTAGPPVIAVGFDVDDGVDELALLEETAQAIGDERLVLAPLREGGELARYLRERTLPFWTR
;
A
#
# COMPACT_ATOMS: atom_id res chain seq x y z
N MET A 1 -2.17 7.36 -13.93
CA MET A 1 -3.61 7.04 -13.96
C MET A 1 -3.95 6.53 -12.59
N SER A 2 -4.95 7.12 -11.93
CA SER A 2 -5.37 6.67 -10.61
C SER A 2 -6.09 5.32 -10.72
N PRO A 3 -6.02 4.48 -9.68
CA PRO A 3 -6.70 3.19 -9.69
C PRO A 3 -8.22 3.38 -9.81
N ASP A 4 -8.86 2.48 -10.56
CA ASP A 4 -10.31 2.40 -10.62
C ASP A 4 -10.87 1.83 -9.32
N VAL A 5 -12.11 2.19 -9.01
CA VAL A 5 -12.90 1.66 -7.90
C VAL A 5 -14.17 1.01 -8.41
N TYR A 6 -14.74 0.15 -7.58
CA TYR A 6 -15.94 -0.64 -7.87
C TYR A 6 -17.03 -0.29 -6.86
N LEU A 7 -18.19 0.14 -7.35
CA LEU A 7 -19.36 0.41 -6.52
C LEU A 7 -20.42 -0.65 -6.83
N PRO A 8 -20.88 -1.45 -5.86
CA PRO A 8 -22.03 -2.30 -6.08
C PRO A 8 -23.25 -1.44 -6.39
N THR A 9 -24.17 -1.98 -7.16
CA THR A 9 -25.46 -1.36 -7.46
C THR A 9 -26.59 -2.38 -7.31
N ASN A 10 -27.83 -1.92 -7.36
CA ASN A 10 -29.00 -2.80 -7.50
C ASN A 10 -29.46 -2.85 -8.97
N GLU A 11 -30.49 -3.63 -9.28
CA GLU A 11 -31.06 -3.73 -10.63
C GLU A 11 -31.61 -2.40 -11.16
N GLU A 12 -31.93 -1.47 -10.25
CA GLU A 12 -32.37 -0.10 -10.56
C GLU A 12 -31.20 0.89 -10.71
N GLN A 13 -29.95 0.43 -10.65
CA GLN A 13 -28.71 1.22 -10.71
C GLN A 13 -28.58 2.31 -9.64
N ALA A 14 -29.30 2.18 -8.52
CA ALA A 14 -29.17 3.07 -7.38
C ALA A 14 -27.90 2.76 -6.57
N LEU A 15 -27.33 3.80 -5.96
CA LEU A 15 -26.24 3.66 -5.00
C LEU A 15 -26.74 2.92 -3.76
N PRO A 16 -26.07 1.82 -3.36
CA PRO A 16 -26.39 1.16 -2.11
C PRO A 16 -25.86 1.97 -0.94
N PHE A 17 -26.56 1.92 0.18
CA PHE A 17 -26.15 2.55 1.42
C PHE A 17 -26.11 1.50 2.51
N VAL A 18 -25.12 1.62 3.39
CA VAL A 18 -24.98 0.83 4.61
C VAL A 18 -25.00 1.77 5.80
N GLU A 19 -25.77 1.43 6.81
CA GLU A 19 -25.75 2.13 8.09
C GLU A 19 -24.59 1.59 8.94
N THR A 20 -23.72 2.50 9.40
CA THR A 20 -22.59 2.19 10.28
C THR A 20 -22.69 3.01 11.56
N GLU A 21 -21.87 2.70 12.58
CA GLU A 21 -21.79 3.55 13.79
C GLU A 21 -21.36 4.99 13.48
N ALA A 22 -20.65 5.20 12.36
CA ALA A 22 -20.24 6.51 11.87
C ALA A 22 -21.31 7.23 11.02
N GLY A 23 -22.47 6.59 10.82
CA GLY A 23 -23.56 7.07 9.98
C GLY A 23 -23.69 6.32 8.66
N ARG A 24 -24.43 6.92 7.73
CA ARG A 24 -24.73 6.34 6.43
C ARG A 24 -23.51 6.40 5.53
N CYS A 25 -23.15 5.28 4.90
CA CYS A 25 -21.99 5.16 4.02
C CYS A 25 -22.33 4.46 2.71
N VAL A 26 -21.61 4.81 1.63
CA VAL A 26 -21.60 4.08 0.36
C VAL A 26 -20.45 3.05 0.37
N PRO A 27 -20.71 1.77 0.13
CA PRO A 27 -19.65 0.78 0.00
C PRO A 27 -18.90 0.96 -1.32
N VAL A 28 -17.58 1.03 -1.26
CA VAL A 28 -16.67 1.19 -2.40
C VAL A 28 -15.57 0.15 -2.26
N PHE A 29 -15.14 -0.43 -3.37
CA PHE A 29 -14.12 -1.48 -3.37
C PHE A 29 -12.95 -1.11 -4.26
N SER A 30 -11.74 -1.41 -3.80
CA SER A 30 -10.51 -1.16 -4.56
C SER A 30 -10.22 -2.23 -5.62
N SER A 31 -10.88 -3.40 -5.53
CA SER A 31 -10.73 -4.52 -6.46
C SER A 31 -12.02 -5.31 -6.66
N LEU A 32 -12.06 -6.12 -7.72
CA LEU A 32 -13.15 -7.08 -7.93
C LEU A 32 -13.17 -8.17 -6.85
N GLU A 33 -12.00 -8.60 -6.37
CA GLU A 33 -11.90 -9.60 -5.30
C GLU A 33 -12.51 -9.09 -3.99
N ALA A 34 -12.25 -7.82 -3.63
CA ALA A 34 -12.86 -7.21 -2.45
C ALA A 34 -14.39 -7.04 -2.61
N LEU A 35 -14.84 -6.70 -3.82
CA LEU A 35 -16.28 -6.67 -4.14
C LEU A 35 -16.92 -8.06 -4.03
N GLU A 36 -16.26 -9.11 -4.53
CA GLU A 36 -16.72 -10.50 -4.46
C GLU A 36 -16.76 -11.01 -3.01
N ALA A 37 -15.78 -10.65 -2.18
CA ALA A 37 -15.78 -10.98 -0.76
C ALA A 37 -16.97 -10.32 -0.01
N TYR A 38 -17.36 -9.11 -0.43
CA TYR A 38 -18.52 -8.40 0.13
C TYR A 38 -19.86 -8.93 -0.41
N ARG A 39 -19.92 -9.28 -1.70
CA ARG A 39 -21.11 -9.84 -2.38
C ARG A 39 -20.75 -11.15 -3.08
N PRO A 40 -20.67 -12.27 -2.34
CA PRO A 40 -20.30 -13.57 -2.90
C PRO A 40 -21.36 -14.12 -3.89
N GLU A 41 -22.61 -13.68 -3.77
CA GLU A 41 -23.69 -14.02 -4.70
C GLU A 41 -23.62 -13.24 -6.02
N GLY A 42 -22.70 -12.26 -6.12
CA GLY A 42 -22.56 -11.37 -7.26
C GLY A 42 -23.62 -10.26 -7.31
N GLY A 43 -23.57 -9.46 -8.38
CA GLY A 43 -24.52 -8.37 -8.62
C GLY A 43 -23.95 -7.30 -9.56
N PRO A 44 -24.80 -6.40 -10.09
CA PRO A 44 -24.33 -5.32 -10.95
C PRO A 44 -23.43 -4.36 -10.16
N TYR A 45 -22.39 -3.86 -10.80
CA TYR A 45 -21.48 -2.87 -10.23
C TYR A 45 -21.10 -1.82 -11.28
N VAL A 46 -20.65 -0.67 -10.81
CA VAL A 46 -20.06 0.37 -11.65
C VAL A 46 -18.56 0.41 -11.35
N ARG A 47 -17.76 0.26 -12.41
CA ARG A 47 -16.32 0.55 -12.38
C ARG A 47 -16.11 1.99 -12.81
N MET A 48 -15.38 2.78 -12.04
CA MET A 48 -15.09 4.16 -12.37
C MET A 48 -13.72 4.61 -11.86
N PRO A 49 -13.12 5.65 -12.46
CA PRO A 49 -11.94 6.29 -11.90
C PRO A 49 -12.24 6.84 -10.50
N ARG A 50 -11.28 6.69 -9.59
CA ARG A 50 -11.39 7.20 -8.21
C ARG A 50 -11.78 8.68 -8.14
N GLU A 51 -11.29 9.51 -9.06
CA GLU A 51 -11.58 10.96 -9.10
C GLU A 51 -13.06 11.27 -9.34
N ALA A 52 -13.82 10.30 -9.83
CA ALA A 52 -15.26 10.45 -10.05
C ALA A 52 -16.09 10.20 -8.78
N LEU A 53 -15.51 9.62 -7.71
CA LEU A 53 -16.23 9.35 -6.45
C LEU A 53 -16.91 10.59 -5.85
N PRO A 54 -16.29 11.78 -5.77
CA PRO A 54 -16.94 12.97 -5.22
C PRO A 54 -18.14 13.46 -6.05
N VAL A 55 -18.20 13.08 -7.33
CA VAL A 55 -19.30 13.46 -8.24
C VAL A 55 -20.49 12.51 -8.05
N VAL A 56 -20.23 11.24 -7.74
CA VAL A 56 -21.24 10.20 -7.63
C VAL A 56 -21.78 10.08 -6.21
N CYS A 57 -20.92 10.20 -5.20
CA CYS A 57 -21.31 10.09 -3.79
C CYS A 57 -21.81 11.43 -3.25
N PRO A 58 -22.96 11.47 -2.55
CA PRO A 58 -23.41 12.66 -1.85
C PRO A 58 -22.39 13.14 -0.80
N ALA A 59 -22.22 14.46 -0.67
CA ALA A 59 -21.22 15.06 0.22
C ALA A 59 -21.47 14.82 1.72
N ASP A 60 -22.70 14.45 2.10
CA ASP A 60 -23.15 14.17 3.46
C ASP A 60 -23.09 12.68 3.84
N VAL A 61 -22.57 11.83 2.94
CA VAL A 61 -22.51 10.37 3.11
C VAL A 61 -21.05 9.91 3.15
N GLY A 62 -20.71 9.08 4.13
CA GLY A 62 -19.37 8.49 4.26
C GLY A 62 -19.07 7.45 3.18
N VAL A 63 -17.82 7.01 3.08
CA VAL A 63 -17.41 5.94 2.17
C VAL A 63 -16.90 4.77 2.99
N LEU A 64 -17.40 3.58 2.73
CA LEU A 64 -16.90 2.34 3.33
C LEU A 64 -16.00 1.65 2.29
N LEU A 65 -14.69 1.86 2.37
CA LEU A 65 -13.73 1.29 1.41
C LEU A 65 -13.25 -0.07 1.90
N ASP A 66 -13.51 -1.14 1.14
CA ASP A 66 -13.09 -2.51 1.47
C ASP A 66 -13.45 -2.94 2.91
N GLY A 67 -14.58 -2.42 3.43
CA GLY A 67 -15.05 -2.67 4.81
C GLY A 67 -14.48 -1.74 5.88
N SER A 68 -13.55 -0.84 5.53
CA SER A 68 -13.03 0.20 6.43
C SER A 68 -13.79 1.51 6.27
N VAL A 69 -14.24 2.09 7.39
CA VAL A 69 -15.03 3.33 7.38
C VAL A 69 -14.12 4.53 7.14
N ALA A 70 -14.36 5.26 6.05
CA ALA A 70 -13.82 6.57 5.78
C ALA A 70 -14.94 7.63 5.90
N LEU A 71 -14.74 8.63 6.76
CA LEU A 71 -15.72 9.68 6.99
C LEU A 71 -15.88 10.66 5.81
N SER A 72 -15.01 10.57 4.78
CA SER A 72 -15.10 11.41 3.58
C SER A 72 -14.51 10.72 2.35
N VAL A 73 -14.88 11.22 1.16
CA VAL A 73 -14.33 10.75 -0.11
C VAL A 73 -12.83 10.99 -0.20
N ASP A 74 -12.33 12.13 0.28
CA ASP A 74 -10.89 12.44 0.33
C ASP A 74 -10.13 11.46 1.24
N ALA A 75 -10.74 11.08 2.37
CA ALA A 75 -10.16 10.06 3.25
C ALA A 75 -10.17 8.67 2.60
N ALA A 76 -11.23 8.28 1.88
CA ALA A 76 -11.26 7.03 1.11
C ALA A 76 -10.22 7.03 -0.02
N ALA A 77 -9.97 8.20 -0.59
CA ALA A 77 -8.89 8.43 -1.51
C ALA A 77 -7.52 8.10 -0.84
N GLU A 78 -7.26 8.59 0.37
CA GLU A 78 -6.03 8.22 1.07
C GLU A 78 -5.95 6.73 1.42
N LEU A 79 -7.08 6.06 1.71
CA LEU A 79 -7.12 4.61 1.95
C LEU A 79 -6.86 3.73 0.72
N THR A 80 -7.00 4.29 -0.50
CA THR A 80 -6.60 3.62 -1.76
C THR A 80 -5.14 3.90 -2.14
N LYS A 81 -4.37 4.59 -1.28
CA LYS A 81 -2.91 4.61 -1.39
C LYS A 81 -2.35 3.58 -0.41
N PRO A 82 -1.21 2.95 -0.73
CA PRO A 82 -0.53 2.10 0.23
C PRO A 82 -0.17 2.94 1.46
N LEU A 83 -0.58 2.47 2.64
CA LEU A 83 -0.21 3.12 3.90
C LEU A 83 1.23 2.73 4.21
N VAL A 84 2.10 3.72 4.43
CA VAL A 84 3.50 3.50 4.77
C VAL A 84 3.71 3.90 6.24
N GLY A 85 4.28 2.99 7.01
CA GLY A 85 4.43 3.14 8.45
C GLY A 85 5.56 2.30 9.02
N GLU A 86 5.64 2.25 10.35
CA GLU A 86 6.49 1.28 11.05
C GLU A 86 5.78 -0.10 11.08
N PRO A 87 6.53 -1.22 11.01
CA PRO A 87 5.96 -2.54 11.22
C PRO A 87 5.31 -2.67 12.60
N SER A 88 4.12 -3.26 12.67
CA SER A 88 3.44 -3.56 13.94
C SER A 88 4.19 -4.61 14.76
N GLU A 89 4.83 -5.57 14.08
CA GLU A 89 5.75 -6.54 14.64
C GLU A 89 7.09 -6.45 13.90
N GLU A 90 8.19 -6.50 14.63
CA GLU A 90 9.54 -6.43 14.07
C GLU A 90 9.84 -7.74 13.29
N PRO A 91 10.13 -7.70 11.97
CA PRO A 91 10.40 -8.89 11.18
C PRO A 91 11.86 -9.35 11.37
N VAL A 92 12.18 -9.86 12.57
CA VAL A 92 13.56 -10.12 13.03
C VAL A 92 14.36 -10.99 12.06
N GLU A 93 13.82 -12.14 11.63
CA GLU A 93 14.54 -13.08 10.75
C GLU A 93 14.90 -12.46 9.40
N LEU A 94 13.97 -11.72 8.80
CA LEU A 94 14.17 -11.01 7.54
C LEU A 94 15.23 -9.91 7.70
N LEU A 95 15.15 -9.14 8.80
CA LEU A 95 16.10 -8.06 9.07
C LEU A 95 17.50 -8.59 9.36
N ASP A 96 17.63 -9.71 10.05
CA ASP A 96 18.94 -10.34 10.31
C ASP A 96 19.55 -10.88 9.01
N ALA A 97 18.74 -11.47 8.13
CA ALA A 97 19.20 -11.88 6.79
C ALA A 97 19.65 -10.67 5.95
N LEU A 98 18.90 -9.57 5.98
CA LEU A 98 19.27 -8.33 5.30
C LEU A 98 20.53 -7.70 5.90
N ARG A 99 20.69 -7.70 7.22
CA ARG A 99 21.91 -7.23 7.89
C ARG A 99 23.13 -8.03 7.48
N ALA A 100 23.00 -9.36 7.41
CA ALA A 100 24.06 -10.23 6.93
C ALA A 100 24.40 -9.93 5.47
N PHE A 101 23.39 -9.71 4.63
CA PHE A 101 23.58 -9.30 3.23
C PHE A 101 24.34 -7.97 3.14
N CYS A 102 23.87 -6.91 3.81
CA CYS A 102 24.52 -5.59 3.79
C CYS A 102 25.96 -5.64 4.30
N SER A 103 26.23 -6.44 5.34
CA SER A 103 27.57 -6.57 5.93
C SER A 103 28.61 -7.20 4.98
N THR A 104 28.17 -7.82 3.89
CA THR A 104 29.05 -8.38 2.85
C THR A 104 29.22 -7.47 1.64
N ARG A 105 28.58 -6.29 1.63
CA ARG A 105 28.64 -5.33 0.51
C ARG A 105 29.20 -3.99 0.99
N ASP A 106 30.42 -3.69 0.56
CA ASP A 106 31.07 -2.40 0.83
C ASP A 106 30.33 -1.21 0.21
N GLY A 107 29.45 -1.43 -0.78
CA GLY A 107 28.72 -0.36 -1.44
C GLY A 107 27.53 0.21 -0.65
N VAL A 108 27.10 -0.43 0.45
CA VAL A 108 25.91 -0.04 1.21
C VAL A 108 26.34 0.79 2.42
N ARG A 109 25.81 2.02 2.54
CA ARG A 109 26.03 2.90 3.69
C ARG A 109 25.00 2.69 4.80
N ALA A 110 23.75 2.59 4.41
CA ALA A 110 22.63 2.40 5.32
C ALA A 110 21.50 1.62 4.66
N ALA A 111 20.71 0.92 5.47
CA ALA A 111 19.49 0.25 5.03
C ALA A 111 18.31 0.73 5.87
N TYR A 112 17.23 1.07 5.18
CA TYR A 112 16.00 1.61 5.75
C TYR A 112 14.87 0.61 5.51
N ARG A 113 13.87 0.63 6.39
CA ARG A 113 12.69 -0.23 6.25
C ARG A 113 11.42 0.53 6.57
N ALA A 114 10.32 0.08 6.00
CA ALA A 114 8.98 0.48 6.41
C ALA A 114 8.02 -0.70 6.21
N SER A 115 6.92 -0.71 6.94
CA SER A 115 5.77 -1.52 6.57
C SER A 115 4.96 -0.77 5.52
N VAL A 116 4.59 -1.47 4.46
CA VAL A 116 3.68 -0.99 3.44
C VAL A 116 2.43 -1.86 3.51
N VAL A 117 1.31 -1.24 3.83
CA VAL A 117 0.00 -1.90 3.78
C VAL A 117 -0.58 -1.61 2.40
N PRO A 118 -0.56 -2.57 1.45
CA PRO A 118 -1.14 -2.37 0.14
C PRO A 118 -2.66 -2.24 0.25
N THR A 119 -3.29 -1.70 -0.78
CA THR A 119 -4.76 -1.58 -0.85
C THR A 119 -5.45 -2.94 -0.88
N ALA A 120 -4.76 -3.97 -1.38
CA ALA A 120 -5.20 -5.34 -1.36
C ALA A 120 -4.00 -6.25 -1.06
N GLY A 121 -4.20 -7.21 -0.16
CA GLY A 121 -3.16 -8.15 0.28
C GLY A 121 -2.57 -7.83 1.66
N PRO A 122 -1.71 -8.72 2.17
CA PRO A 122 -1.10 -8.55 3.48
C PRO A 122 -0.07 -7.42 3.47
N PRO A 123 0.23 -6.82 4.64
CA PRO A 123 1.35 -5.89 4.78
C PRO A 123 2.66 -6.54 4.34
N VAL A 124 3.46 -5.76 3.62
CA VAL A 124 4.80 -6.13 3.16
C VAL A 124 5.84 -5.23 3.83
N ILE A 125 7.09 -5.68 3.82
CA ILE A 125 8.23 -4.94 4.32
C ILE A 125 8.96 -4.34 3.14
N ALA A 126 8.90 -3.01 3.03
CA ALA A 126 9.70 -2.26 2.06
C ALA A 126 11.09 -2.00 2.63
N VAL A 127 12.14 -2.24 1.84
CA VAL A 127 13.53 -1.95 2.17
C VAL A 127 14.18 -1.13 1.07
N GLY A 128 14.95 -0.14 1.47
CA GLY A 128 15.77 0.66 0.56
C GLY A 128 17.19 0.81 1.08
N PHE A 129 18.15 0.91 0.16
CA PHE A 129 19.58 1.02 0.47
C PHE A 129 20.09 2.39 0.10
N ASP A 130 20.75 3.06 1.04
CA ASP A 130 21.62 4.19 0.70
C ASP A 130 22.99 3.64 0.34
N VAL A 131 23.45 3.95 -0.86
CA VAL A 131 24.63 3.34 -1.49
C VAL A 131 25.67 4.38 -1.91
N ASP A 132 26.94 3.98 -1.90
CA ASP A 132 28.09 4.80 -2.30
C ASP A 132 28.08 5.16 -3.79
N ASP A 133 28.59 6.34 -4.12
CA ASP A 133 28.62 6.84 -5.51
C ASP A 133 29.35 5.84 -6.42
N GLY A 134 28.71 5.50 -7.56
CA GLY A 134 29.22 4.49 -8.49
C GLY A 134 28.72 3.06 -8.25
N VAL A 135 28.03 2.78 -7.14
CA VAL A 135 27.29 1.52 -6.96
C VAL A 135 26.03 1.54 -7.83
N ASP A 136 25.79 0.45 -8.57
CA ASP A 136 24.54 0.24 -9.28
C ASP A 136 23.45 -0.21 -8.29
N GLU A 137 22.54 0.72 -7.96
CA GLU A 137 21.48 0.48 -6.99
C GLU A 137 20.49 -0.59 -7.49
N LEU A 138 20.14 -0.59 -8.77
CA LEU A 138 19.16 -1.54 -9.30
C LEU A 138 19.74 -2.96 -9.28
N ALA A 139 20.99 -3.12 -9.68
CA ALA A 139 21.68 -4.41 -9.60
C ALA A 139 21.76 -4.92 -8.15
N LEU A 140 22.03 -4.04 -7.17
CA LEU A 140 22.04 -4.40 -5.75
C LEU A 140 20.65 -4.87 -5.28
N LEU A 141 19.58 -4.20 -5.69
CA LEU A 141 18.21 -4.61 -5.35
C LEU A 141 17.89 -5.99 -5.97
N GLU A 142 18.25 -6.22 -7.23
CA GLU A 142 18.07 -7.53 -7.88
C GLU A 142 18.84 -8.65 -7.15
N GLU A 143 20.10 -8.41 -6.80
CA GLU A 143 20.89 -9.34 -6.00
C GLU A 143 20.26 -9.62 -4.63
N THR A 144 19.72 -8.59 -3.98
CA THR A 144 19.05 -8.72 -2.69
C THR A 144 17.79 -9.57 -2.82
N ALA A 145 16.96 -9.32 -3.83
CA ALA A 145 15.75 -10.09 -4.08
C ALA A 145 16.08 -11.58 -4.28
N GLN A 146 17.14 -11.88 -5.04
CA GLN A 146 17.58 -13.24 -5.29
C GLN A 146 18.17 -13.92 -4.05
N ALA A 147 18.92 -13.18 -3.23
CA ALA A 147 19.56 -13.72 -2.03
C ALA A 147 18.56 -13.97 -0.89
N ILE A 148 17.58 -13.08 -0.72
CA ILE A 148 16.62 -13.16 0.38
C ILE A 148 15.42 -14.03 0.02
N GLY A 149 14.86 -13.86 -1.19
CA GLY A 149 13.77 -14.69 -1.70
C GLY A 149 12.48 -14.69 -0.84
N ASP A 150 12.25 -13.65 -0.03
CA ASP A 150 11.03 -13.51 0.80
C ASP A 150 9.95 -12.75 0.02
N GLU A 151 8.77 -13.35 -0.14
CA GLU A 151 7.63 -12.78 -0.86
C GLU A 151 7.03 -11.53 -0.19
N ARG A 152 7.33 -11.31 1.10
CA ARG A 152 6.90 -10.13 1.85
C ARG A 152 7.90 -8.99 1.73
N LEU A 153 9.03 -9.18 1.04
CA LEU A 153 10.04 -8.15 0.84
C LEU A 153 9.77 -7.38 -0.45
N VAL A 154 9.65 -6.06 -0.32
CA VAL A 154 9.62 -5.13 -1.44
C VAL A 154 10.88 -4.29 -1.41
N LEU A 155 11.55 -4.15 -2.55
CA LEU A 155 12.80 -3.40 -2.67
C LEU A 155 12.55 -2.07 -3.38
N ALA A 156 12.96 -0.98 -2.74
CA ALA A 156 12.71 0.37 -3.19
C ALA A 156 14.03 1.10 -3.55
N PRO A 157 14.21 1.56 -4.79
CA PRO A 157 15.35 2.40 -5.15
C PRO A 157 15.22 3.77 -4.48
N LEU A 158 16.28 4.19 -3.78
CA LEU A 158 16.33 5.45 -3.05
C LEU A 158 16.88 6.61 -3.87
N ARG A 159 17.73 6.37 -4.89
CA ARG A 159 18.37 7.44 -5.66
C ARG A 159 17.45 8.17 -6.62
N GLU A 160 16.73 7.45 -7.47
CA GLU A 160 15.81 8.03 -8.47
C GLU A 160 14.40 8.31 -7.91
N GLY A 161 14.20 8.15 -6.60
CA GLY A 161 12.96 7.65 -6.01
C GLY A 161 11.68 8.52 -5.99
N GLY A 162 10.56 7.82 -5.78
CA GLY A 162 9.20 8.33 -5.54
C GLY A 162 8.83 8.49 -4.06
N GLU A 163 7.54 8.46 -3.71
CA GLU A 163 7.05 8.72 -2.34
C GLU A 163 7.60 7.75 -1.28
N LEU A 164 7.67 6.45 -1.57
CA LEU A 164 8.21 5.43 -0.66
C LEU A 164 9.70 5.68 -0.34
N ALA A 165 10.49 6.04 -1.33
CA ALA A 165 11.91 6.36 -1.16
C ALA A 165 12.12 7.64 -0.32
N ARG A 166 11.22 8.62 -0.45
CA ARG A 166 11.23 9.82 0.40
C ARG A 166 10.88 9.46 1.84
N TYR A 167 9.83 8.67 2.03
CA TYR A 167 9.41 8.22 3.35
C TYR A 167 10.54 7.45 4.07
N LEU A 168 11.16 6.48 3.41
CA LEU A 168 12.25 5.69 3.99
C LEU A 168 13.41 6.59 4.48
N ARG A 169 13.80 7.60 3.71
CA ARG A 169 14.93 8.48 4.07
C ARG A 169 14.59 9.53 5.13
N GLU A 170 13.40 10.10 5.07
CA GLU A 170 13.03 11.27 5.89
C GLU A 170 12.25 10.91 7.15
N ARG A 171 11.59 9.74 7.16
CA ARG A 171 10.61 9.36 8.20
C ARG A 171 10.95 8.09 8.96
N THR A 172 11.97 7.33 8.54
CA THR A 172 12.40 6.10 9.24
C THR A 172 13.85 6.21 9.71
N LEU A 173 14.19 5.41 10.72
CA LEU A 173 15.57 5.22 11.13
C LEU A 173 16.20 4.03 10.39
N PRO A 174 17.49 4.09 10.04
CA PRO A 174 18.16 2.96 9.43
C PRO A 174 18.23 1.79 10.43
N PHE A 175 17.91 0.59 9.97
CA PHE A 175 18.02 -0.63 10.79
C PHE A 175 19.43 -1.25 10.72
N TRP A 176 20.22 -0.79 9.75
CA TRP A 176 21.62 -1.15 9.55
C TRP A 176 22.38 0.04 8.98
N THR A 177 23.61 0.22 9.43
CA THR A 177 24.59 1.18 8.91
C THR A 177 25.95 0.51 8.91
N ARG A 178 26.80 0.84 7.94
CA ARG A 178 28.20 0.40 7.91
C ARG A 178 29.02 1.05 9.02
#